data_AF-A0A7R7W592-F1
#
_entry.id   AF-A0A7R7W592-F1
#
_cell.length_a   1.000
_cell.length_b   1.000
_cell.length_c   1.000
_cell.angle_alpha   90.00
_cell.angle_beta   90.00
_cell.angle_gamma   90.00
#
_symmetry.space_group_name_H-M   'P 1'
#
loop_
_entity.id
_entity.type
_entity.pdbx_description
1 polymer ?
#
loop_
_entity_poly.entity_id
_entity_poly.type
_entity_poly.pdbx_seq_one_letter_code
_entity_poly.pdbx_strand_id
1 'polypeptide(L)'
;MALSAGNAILSLTEQLSVPPKASLQILGTHNVNKDNNIMDFDIWVDCPKAVGIRSAKFLTENDVEPRCWNYSADRDNSDPEDILGGWRDDRLNHDDADDRSWSLHKSGHFLDEDCTALRIHIERLAQKTAYGGSVEVSLHTPSIQSEAGNNASAEKRNNAHMFVEWTFECPFTPTDQVWSELVMNAMVDHKKGWIEPHAPRPSHGMSPFRRAMRANGTSRVVSREQNANGVTHSVRQFSSWGGDSSA
;
A
#
# COMPACT_ATOMS: atom_id res chain seq x y z
N MET A 1 17.35 8.23 -28.10
CA MET A 1 18.53 8.35 -27.22
C MET A 1 18.03 8.26 -25.79
N ALA A 2 18.10 7.06 -25.19
CA ALA A 2 17.73 6.83 -23.81
C ALA A 2 18.97 7.10 -22.94
N LEU A 3 18.83 8.03 -21.99
CA LEU A 3 19.84 8.27 -20.97
C LEU A 3 19.87 7.03 -20.07
N SER A 4 20.96 6.28 -20.19
CA SER A 4 21.37 5.29 -19.20
C SER A 4 21.59 6.03 -17.88
N ALA A 5 20.62 5.94 -16.98
CA ALA A 5 20.87 6.25 -15.58
C ALA A 5 21.86 5.20 -15.09
N GLY A 6 23.06 5.65 -14.72
CA GLY A 6 24.10 4.80 -14.16
C GLY A 6 23.57 4.11 -12.91
N ASN A 7 23.20 2.84 -13.04
CA ASN A 7 23.08 1.94 -11.91
C ASN A 7 24.50 1.69 -11.41
N ALA A 8 24.97 2.53 -10.48
CA ALA A 8 26.01 2.09 -9.56
C ALA A 8 25.50 0.79 -8.95
N ILE A 9 26.21 -0.32 -9.19
CA ILE A 9 25.86 -1.61 -8.59
C ILE A 9 26.12 -1.45 -7.10
N LEU A 10 25.06 -1.11 -6.36
CA LEU A 10 25.10 -1.06 -4.91
C LEU A 10 25.55 -2.42 -4.39
N SER A 11 26.45 -2.41 -3.42
CA SER A 11 26.81 -3.60 -2.66
C SER A 11 25.58 -4.22 -2.01
N LEU A 12 25.64 -5.51 -1.68
CA LEU A 12 24.54 -6.21 -1.01
C LEU A 12 24.14 -5.50 0.30
N THR A 13 25.10 -4.95 1.04
CA THR A 13 24.86 -4.18 2.27
C THR A 13 24.10 -2.89 1.99
N GLU A 14 24.50 -2.14 0.97
CA GLU A 14 23.77 -0.93 0.54
C GLU A 14 22.36 -1.29 0.07
N GLN A 15 22.20 -2.38 -0.67
CA GLN A 15 20.87 -2.88 -1.07
C GLN A 15 20.02 -3.21 0.15
N LEU A 16 20.56 -3.87 1.17
CA LEU A 16 19.81 -4.21 2.39
C LEU A 16 19.50 -3.02 3.27
N SER A 17 20.24 -1.91 3.14
CA SER A 17 19.91 -0.66 3.85
C SER A 17 18.74 0.10 3.23
N VAL A 18 18.35 -0.23 1.99
CA VAL A 18 17.30 0.47 1.24
C VAL A 18 16.01 -0.36 1.21
N PRO A 19 14.94 0.09 1.87
CA PRO A 19 13.64 -0.59 1.82
C PRO A 19 13.06 -0.59 0.40
N PRO A 20 12.18 -1.56 0.06
CA PRO A 20 11.43 -1.50 -1.18
C PRO A 20 10.50 -0.29 -1.18
N LYS A 21 10.09 0.17 -2.38
CA LYS A 21 8.98 1.12 -2.46
C LYS A 21 7.70 0.42 -2.03
N ALA A 22 6.87 1.10 -1.26
CA ALA A 22 5.60 0.59 -0.79
C ALA A 22 4.48 1.60 -1.04
N SER A 23 3.31 1.09 -1.40
CA SER A 23 2.14 1.91 -1.67
C SER A 23 0.87 1.22 -1.21
N LEU A 24 -0.01 1.98 -0.58
CA LEU A 24 -1.34 1.56 -0.19
C LEU A 24 -2.33 1.83 -1.33
N GLN A 25 -3.09 0.82 -1.71
CA GLN A 25 -4.24 0.95 -2.61
C GLN A 25 -5.53 0.90 -1.80
N ILE A 26 -6.44 1.83 -2.08
CA ILE A 26 -7.81 1.84 -1.57
C ILE A 26 -8.75 1.79 -2.78
N LEU A 27 -9.36 0.63 -2.99
CA LEU A 27 -10.18 0.32 -4.16
C LEU A 27 -11.65 0.28 -3.76
N GLY A 28 -12.48 1.10 -4.42
CA GLY A 28 -13.93 1.11 -4.26
C GLY A 28 -14.59 0.45 -5.47
N THR A 29 -15.40 -0.56 -5.23
CA THR A 29 -16.18 -1.22 -6.28
C THR A 29 -17.64 -1.40 -5.88
N HIS A 30 -18.53 -1.34 -6.85
CA HIS A 30 -19.92 -1.74 -6.65
C HIS A 30 -20.33 -2.80 -7.66
N ASN A 31 -21.17 -3.71 -7.18
CA ASN A 31 -21.71 -4.77 -8.00
C ASN A 31 -22.92 -4.23 -8.79
N VAL A 32 -22.90 -4.40 -10.11
CA VAL A 32 -24.02 -4.04 -11.00
C VAL A 32 -24.82 -5.28 -11.41
N ASN A 33 -24.18 -6.45 -11.38
CA ASN A 33 -24.80 -7.77 -11.60
C ASN A 33 -23.88 -8.84 -11.00
N LYS A 34 -24.39 -10.06 -10.79
CA LYS A 34 -23.68 -11.19 -10.14
C LYS A 34 -22.23 -11.40 -10.61
N ASP A 35 -21.91 -11.04 -11.85
CA ASP A 35 -20.61 -11.29 -12.46
C ASP A 35 -19.78 -10.01 -12.74
N ASN A 36 -20.32 -8.80 -12.49
CA ASN A 36 -19.69 -7.53 -12.85
C ASN A 36 -19.59 -6.56 -11.68
N ASN A 37 -18.35 -6.28 -11.26
CA ASN A 37 -18.02 -5.18 -10.35
C ASN A 37 -17.50 -3.99 -11.16
N ILE A 38 -18.13 -2.83 -10.99
CA ILE A 38 -17.64 -1.55 -11.52
C ILE A 38 -16.72 -0.90 -10.50
N MET A 39 -15.60 -0.35 -10.97
CA MET A 39 -14.67 0.42 -10.16
C MET A 39 -15.12 1.89 -10.07
N ASP A 40 -15.41 2.33 -8.85
CA ASP A 40 -15.82 3.70 -8.55
C ASP A 40 -14.64 4.63 -8.31
N PHE A 41 -13.62 4.14 -7.59
CA PHE A 41 -12.39 4.85 -7.28
C PHE A 41 -11.25 3.85 -7.07
N ASP A 42 -10.03 4.27 -7.40
CA ASP A 42 -8.79 3.51 -7.21
C ASP A 42 -7.71 4.47 -6.73
N ILE A 43 -7.56 4.54 -5.41
CA ILE A 43 -6.78 5.58 -4.74
C ILE A 43 -5.45 4.99 -4.29
N TRP A 44 -4.36 5.65 -4.66
CA TRP A 44 -3.01 5.23 -4.31
C TRP A 44 -2.38 6.22 -3.32
N VAL A 45 -1.71 5.70 -2.30
CA VAL A 45 -1.01 6.47 -1.26
C VAL A 45 0.39 5.92 -1.08
N ASP A 46 1.40 6.78 -1.10
CA ASP A 46 2.77 6.39 -0.83
C ASP A 46 2.97 6.00 0.65
N CYS A 47 3.74 4.96 0.89
CA CYS A 47 4.14 4.50 2.23
C CYS A 47 5.65 4.75 2.43
N PRO A 48 6.07 5.97 2.81
CA PRO A 48 7.49 6.35 2.80
C PRO A 48 8.28 5.80 4.00
N LYS A 49 7.61 5.37 5.07
CA LYS A 49 8.27 5.03 6.33
C LYS A 49 8.38 3.52 6.51
N ALA A 50 9.59 3.00 6.35
CA ALA A 50 9.95 1.65 6.75
C ALA A 50 10.43 1.65 8.20
N VAL A 51 9.96 0.68 8.99
CA VAL A 51 10.38 0.45 10.39
C VAL A 51 11.68 -0.34 10.43
N GLY A 52 11.80 -1.35 9.56
CA GLY A 52 12.97 -2.22 9.49
C GLY A 52 12.67 -3.55 8.82
N ILE A 53 13.67 -4.42 8.77
CA ILE A 53 13.52 -5.80 8.29
C ILE A 53 12.86 -6.62 9.40
N ARG A 54 11.74 -7.28 9.10
CA ARG A 54 11.08 -8.24 10.00
C ARG A 54 11.61 -9.65 9.82
N SER A 55 11.84 -10.05 8.57
CA SER A 55 12.26 -11.40 8.27
C SER A 55 13.27 -11.43 7.14
N ALA A 56 14.17 -12.40 7.22
CA ALA A 56 15.12 -12.70 6.18
C ALA A 56 15.22 -14.22 6.00
N LYS A 57 15.16 -14.68 4.75
CA LYS A 57 15.37 -16.07 4.37
C LYS A 57 16.49 -16.15 3.35
N PHE A 58 17.45 -17.02 3.63
CA PHE A 58 18.62 -17.26 2.80
C PHE A 58 18.59 -18.69 2.27
N LEU A 59 18.73 -18.82 0.95
CA LEU A 59 18.78 -20.08 0.23
C LEU A 59 20.06 -20.15 -0.57
N THR A 60 20.73 -21.30 -0.53
CA THR A 60 21.86 -21.61 -1.39
C THR A 60 21.70 -23.00 -1.99
N GLU A 61 22.23 -23.24 -3.19
CA GLU A 61 22.02 -24.51 -3.93
C GLU A 61 22.50 -25.76 -3.17
N ASN A 62 23.45 -25.61 -2.24
CA ASN A 62 24.05 -26.72 -1.49
C ASN A 62 23.47 -26.89 -0.07
N ASP A 63 22.61 -25.99 0.39
CA ASP A 63 22.03 -26.08 1.74
C ASP A 63 20.80 -26.99 1.72
N VAL A 64 20.79 -28.00 2.61
CA VAL A 64 19.66 -28.91 2.80
C VAL A 64 18.46 -28.19 3.42
N GLU A 65 18.70 -27.14 4.21
CA GLU A 65 17.67 -26.34 4.86
C GLU A 65 17.95 -24.83 4.72
N PRO A 66 16.90 -24.00 4.52
CA PRO A 66 17.05 -22.55 4.50
C PRO A 66 17.53 -22.01 5.84
N ARG A 67 18.46 -21.05 5.83
CA ARG A 67 18.71 -20.22 7.02
C ARG A 67 17.63 -19.13 7.07
N CYS A 68 16.93 -19.04 8.19
CA CYS A 68 15.84 -18.07 8.38
C CYS A 68 16.11 -17.24 9.64
N TRP A 69 15.82 -15.95 9.55
CA TRP A 69 15.74 -15.04 10.68
C TRP A 69 14.38 -14.35 10.67
N ASN A 70 13.77 -14.25 11.85
CA ASN A 70 12.53 -13.52 12.06
C ASN A 70 12.68 -12.70 13.35
N TYR A 71 12.32 -11.44 13.28
CA TYR A 71 12.05 -10.60 14.42
C TYR A 71 10.78 -11.12 15.11
N SER A 72 10.94 -11.91 16.18
CA SER A 72 9.85 -12.21 17.11
C SER A 72 9.74 -11.07 18.13
N ALA A 73 8.55 -10.85 18.68
CA ALA A 73 8.36 -9.85 19.74
C ALA A 73 9.13 -10.19 21.04
N ASP A 74 9.66 -11.41 21.16
CA ASP A 74 10.63 -11.81 22.18
C ASP A 74 12.02 -11.34 21.74
N ARG A 75 12.53 -10.34 22.45
CA ARG A 75 13.80 -9.63 22.21
C ARG A 75 15.08 -10.49 22.35
N ASP A 76 14.96 -11.80 22.34
CA ASP A 76 16.05 -12.76 22.55
C ASP A 76 16.65 -13.29 21.24
N ASN A 77 16.10 -12.93 20.07
CA ASN A 77 16.72 -13.25 18.79
C ASN A 77 17.83 -12.24 18.43
N SER A 78 18.98 -12.78 18.03
CA SER A 78 20.16 -12.07 17.52
C SER A 78 19.81 -10.97 16.52
N ASP A 79 20.65 -9.93 16.45
CA ASP A 79 20.51 -8.85 15.46
C ASP A 79 20.47 -9.48 14.06
N PRO A 80 19.59 -9.05 13.14
CA PRO A 80 19.62 -9.51 11.75
C PRO A 80 21.02 -9.40 11.14
N GLU A 81 21.81 -8.39 11.53
CA GLU A 81 23.22 -8.24 11.12
C GLU A 81 24.14 -9.35 11.64
N ASP A 82 23.83 -10.06 12.73
CA ASP A 82 24.64 -11.19 13.22
C ASP A 82 24.49 -12.41 12.29
N ILE A 83 23.27 -12.70 11.84
CA ILE A 83 22.97 -13.82 10.93
C ILE A 83 23.38 -13.45 9.50
N LEU A 84 23.13 -12.21 9.09
CA LEU A 84 23.62 -11.67 7.82
C LEU A 84 25.13 -11.62 7.79
N GLY A 85 25.79 -11.24 8.88
CA GLY A 85 27.25 -11.15 9.02
C GLY A 85 27.91 -12.50 8.80
N GLY A 86 27.50 -13.52 9.57
CA GLY A 86 28.01 -14.88 9.39
C GLY A 86 27.73 -15.45 7.99
N TRP A 87 26.54 -15.20 7.43
CA TRP A 87 26.23 -15.64 6.07
C TRP A 87 27.03 -14.89 4.99
N ARG A 88 27.26 -13.57 5.17
CA ARG A 88 28.10 -12.74 4.29
C ARG A 88 29.55 -13.19 4.38
N ASP A 89 30.09 -13.50 5.55
CA ASP A 89 31.47 -13.96 5.71
C ASP A 89 31.67 -15.34 5.07
N ASP A 90 30.71 -16.27 5.27
CA ASP A 90 30.68 -17.57 4.61
C ASP A 90 30.69 -17.44 3.07
N ARG A 91 30.08 -16.37 2.52
CA ARG A 91 29.78 -16.26 1.09
C ARG A 91 30.58 -15.22 0.29
N LEU A 92 30.94 -14.09 0.87
CA LEU A 92 31.59 -12.96 0.21
C LEU A 92 33.09 -12.85 0.52
N ASN A 93 33.57 -13.41 1.64
CA ASN A 93 34.96 -13.27 2.10
C ASN A 93 35.84 -14.51 1.83
N HIS A 94 35.35 -15.51 1.09
CA HIS A 94 36.18 -16.65 0.65
C HIS A 94 36.87 -16.33 -0.68
N ASP A 95 38.14 -16.71 -0.82
CA ASP A 95 39.10 -16.38 -1.91
C ASP A 95 38.64 -16.68 -3.37
N ASP A 96 37.44 -17.25 -3.57
CA ASP A 96 36.78 -17.52 -4.87
C ASP A 96 35.65 -16.50 -5.15
N ALA A 97 35.91 -15.22 -4.89
CA ALA A 97 34.91 -14.15 -4.98
C ALA A 97 34.40 -13.87 -6.41
N ASP A 98 35.15 -14.28 -7.44
CA ASP A 98 34.85 -13.95 -8.84
C ASP A 98 33.71 -14.80 -9.47
N ASP A 99 33.36 -15.96 -8.88
CA ASP A 99 32.38 -16.92 -9.44
C ASP A 99 31.01 -16.91 -8.72
N ARG A 100 30.76 -16.00 -7.76
CA ARG A 100 29.56 -16.05 -6.90
C ARG A 100 28.52 -15.01 -7.32
N SER A 101 27.29 -15.48 -7.58
CA SER A 101 26.15 -14.61 -7.90
C SER A 101 25.10 -14.66 -6.79
N TRP A 102 24.40 -13.55 -6.59
CA TRP A 102 23.28 -13.48 -5.65
C TRP A 102 22.09 -12.76 -6.26
N SER A 103 20.89 -13.12 -5.78
CA SER A 103 19.65 -12.41 -6.04
C SER A 103 18.97 -12.01 -4.73
N LEU A 104 18.48 -10.79 -4.66
CA LEU A 104 17.78 -10.23 -3.51
C LEU A 104 16.35 -9.88 -3.90
N HIS A 105 15.40 -10.43 -3.15
CA HIS A 105 13.98 -10.18 -3.26
C HIS A 105 13.53 -9.42 -2.02
N LYS A 106 12.90 -8.26 -2.23
CA LYS A 106 12.36 -7.43 -1.16
C LYS A 106 10.85 -7.39 -1.23
N SER A 107 10.20 -7.61 -0.10
CA SER A 107 8.76 -7.44 0.08
C SER A 107 8.48 -6.56 1.31
N GLY A 108 7.22 -6.19 1.52
CA GLY A 108 6.83 -5.51 2.74
C GLY A 108 5.40 -5.75 3.16
N HIS A 109 5.15 -5.50 4.44
CA HIS A 109 3.87 -5.66 5.13
C HIS A 109 3.68 -4.53 6.15
N PHE A 110 2.43 -4.32 6.57
CA PHE A 110 2.12 -3.59 7.81
C PHE A 110 1.96 -4.59 8.96
N LEU A 111 2.15 -4.14 10.19
CA LEU A 111 1.75 -4.94 11.35
C LEU A 111 0.26 -5.31 11.25
N ASP A 112 -0.10 -6.53 11.66
CA ASP A 112 -1.46 -7.06 11.46
C ASP A 112 -2.53 -6.19 12.15
N GLU A 113 -2.22 -5.67 13.34
CA GLU A 113 -3.08 -4.75 14.09
C GLU A 113 -3.29 -3.43 13.33
N ASP A 114 -2.23 -2.86 12.79
CA ASP A 114 -2.26 -1.61 12.02
C ASP A 114 -3.03 -1.78 10.71
N CYS A 115 -2.83 -2.91 10.01
CA CYS A 115 -3.54 -3.25 8.79
C CYS A 115 -5.05 -3.35 9.03
N THR A 116 -5.44 -4.03 10.12
CA THR A 116 -6.85 -4.18 10.52
C THR A 116 -7.46 -2.82 10.90
N ALA A 117 -6.75 -2.02 11.70
CA ALA A 117 -7.20 -0.69 12.10
C ALA A 117 -7.39 0.25 10.90
N LEU A 118 -6.46 0.21 9.95
CA LEU A 118 -6.52 1.00 8.71
C LEU A 118 -7.73 0.61 7.86
N ARG A 119 -7.97 -0.70 7.64
CA ARG A 119 -9.13 -1.21 6.90
C ARG A 119 -10.44 -0.73 7.51
N ILE A 120 -10.62 -0.91 8.83
CA ILE A 120 -11.80 -0.46 9.56
C ILE A 120 -11.99 1.06 9.43
N HIS A 121 -10.90 1.83 9.48
CA HIS A 121 -10.97 3.27 9.34
C HIS A 121 -11.42 3.68 7.93
N ILE A 122 -10.85 3.07 6.89
CA ILE A 122 -11.23 3.33 5.49
C ILE A 122 -12.71 3.01 5.24
N GLU A 123 -13.21 1.88 5.75
CA GLU A 123 -14.64 1.54 5.67
C GLU A 123 -15.52 2.60 6.34
N ARG A 124 -15.12 3.09 7.51
CA ARG A 124 -15.83 4.19 8.20
C ARG A 124 -15.82 5.48 7.40
N LEU A 125 -14.72 5.80 6.70
CA LEU A 125 -14.66 6.97 5.81
C LEU A 125 -15.63 6.82 4.64
N ALA A 126 -15.68 5.64 4.02
CA ALA A 126 -16.62 5.35 2.94
C ALA A 126 -18.08 5.52 3.42
N GLN A 127 -18.43 4.97 4.59
CA GLN A 127 -19.75 5.14 5.22
C GLN A 127 -20.09 6.61 5.52
N LYS A 128 -19.13 7.42 5.97
CA LYS A 128 -19.33 8.87 6.19
C LYS A 128 -19.64 9.63 4.90
N THR A 129 -19.23 9.11 3.75
CA THR A 129 -19.61 9.64 2.44
C THR A 129 -20.88 8.99 1.89
N ALA A 130 -21.50 8.06 2.62
CA ALA A 130 -22.61 7.22 2.21
C ALA A 130 -22.35 6.43 0.92
N TYR A 131 -21.12 5.95 0.77
CA TYR A 131 -20.78 4.95 -0.22
C TYR A 131 -21.44 3.62 0.14
N GLY A 132 -22.12 3.00 -0.83
CA GLY A 132 -22.85 1.74 -0.67
C GLY A 132 -22.14 0.52 -1.27
N GLY A 133 -20.97 0.72 -1.89
CA GLY A 133 -20.17 -0.34 -2.49
C GLY A 133 -19.22 -1.00 -1.50
N SER A 134 -18.41 -1.92 -2.03
CA SER A 134 -17.35 -2.62 -1.31
C SER A 134 -16.04 -1.83 -1.39
N VAL A 135 -15.27 -1.84 -0.30
CA VAL A 135 -13.95 -1.21 -0.25
C VAL A 135 -12.90 -2.25 0.10
N GLU A 136 -11.83 -2.29 -0.69
CA GLU A 136 -10.66 -3.12 -0.46
C GLU A 136 -9.43 -2.24 -0.15
N VAL A 137 -8.60 -2.71 0.77
CA VAL A 137 -7.35 -2.04 1.14
C VAL A 137 -6.20 -3.05 1.08
N SER A 138 -5.22 -2.74 0.24
CA SER A 138 -4.13 -3.64 -0.11
C SER A 138 -2.79 -2.89 -0.14
N LEU A 139 -1.75 -3.49 0.44
CA LEU A 139 -0.38 -2.98 0.37
C LEU A 139 0.33 -3.59 -0.83
N HIS A 140 0.95 -2.75 -1.63
CA HIS A 140 1.76 -3.14 -2.78
C HIS A 140 3.21 -2.82 -2.52
N THR A 141 4.08 -3.81 -2.67
CA THR A 141 5.54 -3.65 -2.71
C THR A 141 6.04 -4.23 -4.03
N PRO A 142 6.31 -3.41 -5.05
CA PRO A 142 6.82 -3.91 -6.32
C PRO A 142 8.10 -4.70 -6.07
N SER A 143 8.13 -5.95 -6.53
CA SER A 143 9.28 -6.82 -6.35
C SER A 143 10.47 -6.27 -7.15
N ILE A 144 11.45 -5.69 -6.47
CA ILE A 144 12.72 -5.31 -7.07
C ILE A 144 13.67 -6.49 -6.85
N GLN A 145 13.94 -7.24 -7.90
CA GLN A 145 15.03 -8.23 -7.91
C GLN A 145 16.33 -7.49 -8.18
N SER A 146 17.23 -7.48 -7.21
CA SER A 146 18.60 -6.99 -7.39
C SER A 146 19.52 -8.19 -7.53
N GLU A 147 20.44 -8.13 -8.49
CA GLU A 147 21.40 -9.20 -8.76
C GLU A 147 22.80 -8.61 -8.84
N ALA A 148 23.79 -9.35 -8.35
CA ALA A 148 25.18 -9.09 -8.68
C ALA A 148 25.92 -10.39 -8.98
N GLY A 149 26.85 -10.30 -9.92
CA GLY A 149 27.67 -11.40 -10.43
C GLY A 149 28.24 -11.01 -11.79
N ASN A 150 29.52 -10.67 -11.83
CA ASN A 150 30.20 -10.33 -13.07
C ASN A 150 30.59 -11.63 -13.79
N ASN A 151 30.04 -11.86 -14.99
CA ASN A 151 30.61 -12.79 -15.98
C ASN A 151 30.83 -14.25 -15.55
N ALA A 152 30.00 -14.83 -14.67
CA ALA A 152 30.06 -16.27 -14.44
C ALA A 152 29.63 -17.02 -15.72
N SER A 153 30.56 -17.77 -16.30
CA SER A 153 30.29 -18.77 -17.33
C SER A 153 29.08 -19.62 -16.92
N ALA A 154 28.20 -19.94 -17.87
CA ALA A 154 26.93 -20.64 -17.67
C ALA A 154 27.01 -21.99 -16.94
N GLU A 155 28.21 -22.46 -16.60
CA GLU A 155 28.50 -23.79 -16.04
C GLU A 155 28.80 -23.80 -14.52
N LYS A 156 28.91 -22.65 -13.83
CA LYS A 156 29.03 -22.60 -12.37
C LYS A 156 28.02 -21.63 -11.75
N ARG A 157 26.81 -22.11 -11.51
CA ARG A 157 25.82 -21.39 -10.67
C ARG A 157 26.07 -21.75 -9.22
N ASN A 158 26.70 -20.88 -8.46
CA ASN A 158 26.51 -20.83 -7.01
C ASN A 158 25.59 -19.64 -6.74
N ASN A 159 24.30 -19.82 -7.03
CA ASN A 159 23.32 -18.74 -6.91
C ASN A 159 22.75 -18.71 -5.49
N ALA A 160 23.10 -17.66 -4.75
CA ALA A 160 22.46 -17.37 -3.48
C ALA A 160 21.14 -16.61 -3.71
N HIS A 161 20.07 -17.00 -3.03
CA HIS A 161 18.80 -16.29 -3.04
C HIS A 161 18.49 -15.76 -1.65
N MET A 162 18.22 -14.46 -1.57
CA MET A 162 17.83 -13.78 -0.34
C MET A 162 16.43 -13.21 -0.49
N PHE A 163 15.58 -13.46 0.50
CA PHE A 163 14.22 -12.92 0.59
C PHE A 163 14.13 -12.12 1.88
N VAL A 164 13.80 -10.84 1.77
CA VAL A 164 13.79 -9.90 2.88
C VAL A 164 12.45 -9.22 2.95
N GLU A 165 11.79 -9.32 4.09
CA GLU A 165 10.50 -8.70 4.34
C GLU A 165 10.65 -7.51 5.27
N TRP A 166 10.15 -6.36 4.83
CA TRP A 166 10.18 -5.11 5.57
C TRP A 166 8.85 -4.83 6.26
N THR A 167 8.91 -4.30 7.47
CA THR A 167 7.74 -3.69 8.13
C THR A 167 7.67 -2.22 7.76
N PHE A 168 6.47 -1.76 7.38
CA PHE A 168 6.16 -0.36 7.14
C PHE A 168 5.25 0.20 8.22
N GLU A 169 5.36 1.49 8.50
CA GLU A 169 4.32 2.21 9.23
C GLU A 169 3.13 2.46 8.31
N CYS A 170 1.91 2.45 8.85
CA CYS A 170 0.76 2.92 8.08
C CYS A 170 0.95 4.38 7.66
N PRO A 171 0.57 4.75 6.42
CA PRO A 171 0.80 6.09 5.89
C PRO A 171 0.02 7.18 6.65
N PHE A 172 -1.07 6.79 7.32
CA PHE A 172 -1.84 7.64 8.22
C PHE A 172 -2.64 6.77 9.20
N THR A 173 -3.10 7.38 10.28
CA THR A 173 -3.85 6.72 11.36
C THR A 173 -5.28 7.25 11.43
N PRO A 174 -6.19 6.58 12.17
CA PRO A 174 -7.56 7.04 12.34
C PRO A 174 -7.71 8.43 12.97
N THR A 175 -6.69 8.90 13.70
CA THR A 175 -6.66 10.23 14.33
C THR A 175 -6.17 11.31 13.37
N ASP A 176 -5.63 10.94 12.20
CA ASP A 176 -5.20 11.89 11.18
C ASP A 176 -6.39 12.43 10.40
N GLN A 177 -6.92 13.57 10.86
CA GLN A 177 -8.07 14.20 10.23
C GLN A 177 -7.74 14.73 8.82
N VAL A 178 -6.52 15.20 8.58
CA VAL A 178 -6.13 15.76 7.27
C VAL A 178 -6.14 14.65 6.22
N TRP A 179 -5.53 13.51 6.52
CA TRP A 179 -5.57 12.35 5.64
C TRP A 179 -6.98 11.79 5.49
N SER A 180 -7.76 11.74 6.57
CA SER A 180 -9.16 11.32 6.51
C SER A 180 -9.98 12.19 5.54
N GLU A 181 -9.79 13.50 5.56
CA GLU A 181 -10.43 14.43 4.63
C GLU A 181 -9.94 14.22 3.18
N LEU A 182 -8.64 14.03 2.97
CA LEU A 182 -8.07 13.77 1.64
C LEU A 182 -8.64 12.49 1.01
N VAL A 183 -8.70 11.41 1.77
CA VAL A 183 -9.24 10.12 1.32
C VAL A 183 -10.74 10.24 1.01
N MET A 184 -11.53 10.84 1.90
CA MET A 184 -12.97 11.05 1.63
C MET A 184 -13.19 11.91 0.39
N ASN A 185 -12.40 12.96 0.19
CA ASN A 185 -12.51 13.79 -1.00
C ASN A 185 -12.17 12.99 -2.27
N ALA A 186 -11.07 12.23 -2.25
CA ALA A 186 -10.65 11.39 -3.37
C ALA A 186 -11.70 10.33 -3.74
N MET A 187 -12.34 9.70 -2.74
CA MET A 187 -13.44 8.75 -2.96
C MET A 187 -14.59 9.43 -3.70
N VAL A 188 -15.05 10.58 -3.19
CA VAL A 188 -16.19 11.32 -3.74
C VAL A 188 -15.90 11.90 -5.12
N ASP A 189 -14.64 12.23 -5.39
CA ASP A 189 -14.19 12.74 -6.69
C ASP A 189 -13.87 11.60 -7.69
N HIS A 190 -14.22 10.35 -7.35
CA HIS A 190 -14.02 9.15 -8.17
C HIS A 190 -12.57 8.99 -8.66
N LYS A 191 -11.62 9.36 -7.81
CA LYS A 191 -10.21 9.47 -8.17
C LYS A 191 -9.64 8.11 -8.57
N LYS A 192 -8.83 8.12 -9.64
CA LYS A 192 -8.00 7.00 -10.09
C LYS A 192 -6.55 7.47 -10.10
N GLY A 193 -5.73 6.96 -9.17
CA GLY A 193 -4.33 7.30 -9.01
C GLY A 193 -3.97 7.93 -7.65
N TRP A 194 -2.80 8.57 -7.62
CA TRP A 194 -2.11 8.97 -6.39
C TRP A 194 -2.73 10.18 -5.69
N ILE A 195 -2.91 10.10 -4.37
CA ILE A 195 -3.20 11.27 -3.53
C ILE A 195 -1.93 12.10 -3.38
N GLU A 196 -2.06 13.38 -3.68
CA GLU A 196 -1.04 14.39 -3.40
C GLU A 196 -1.39 15.09 -2.08
N PRO A 197 -0.65 14.85 -0.98
CA PRO A 197 -0.99 15.39 0.34
C PRO A 197 -1.01 16.92 0.39
N HIS A 198 -0.26 17.55 -0.52
CA HIS A 198 -0.09 19.00 -0.62
C HIS A 198 -0.91 19.63 -1.76
N ALA A 199 -1.77 18.86 -2.42
CA ALA A 199 -2.65 19.42 -3.44
C ALA A 199 -3.58 20.48 -2.81
N PRO A 200 -3.89 21.57 -3.53
CA PRO A 200 -4.84 22.56 -3.06
C PRO A 200 -6.16 21.89 -2.70
N ARG A 201 -6.64 22.13 -1.47
CA ARG A 201 -7.97 21.65 -1.08
C ARG A 201 -9.00 22.20 -2.07
N PRO A 202 -9.96 21.39 -2.53
CA PRO A 202 -11.05 21.90 -3.37
C PRO A 202 -11.71 23.10 -2.69
N SER A 203 -11.86 24.20 -3.42
CA SER A 203 -12.38 25.48 -2.93
C SER A 203 -13.87 25.46 -2.53
N HIS A 204 -14.49 24.28 -2.55
CA HIS A 204 -15.91 24.12 -2.33
C HIS A 204 -16.17 23.79 -0.86
N GLY A 205 -16.68 24.76 -0.09
CA GLY A 205 -17.07 24.60 1.31
C GLY A 205 -18.25 23.63 1.57
N MET A 206 -18.53 22.70 0.67
CA MET A 206 -19.50 21.62 0.87
C MET A 206 -18.79 20.39 1.42
N SER A 207 -19.37 19.76 2.44
CA SER A 207 -18.84 18.51 3.00
C SER A 207 -18.78 17.40 1.93
N PRO A 208 -17.83 16.44 2.03
CA PRO A 208 -17.70 15.33 1.08
C PRO A 208 -19.01 14.61 0.83
N PHE A 209 -19.78 14.32 1.90
CA PHE A 209 -21.12 13.75 1.83
C PHE A 209 -22.05 14.53 0.88
N ARG A 210 -22.15 15.86 1.04
CA ARG A 210 -23.04 16.68 0.19
C ARG A 210 -22.58 16.73 -1.26
N ARG A 211 -21.27 16.69 -1.50
CA ARG A 211 -20.71 16.64 -2.86
C ARG A 211 -21.07 15.32 -3.54
N ALA A 212 -20.88 14.19 -2.85
CA ALA A 212 -21.20 12.85 -3.36
C ALA A 212 -22.67 12.75 -3.80
N MET A 213 -23.56 13.21 -2.91
CA MET A 213 -25.01 13.18 -3.15
C MET A 213 -25.44 14.05 -4.33
N ARG A 214 -24.78 15.20 -4.54
CA ARG A 214 -25.10 16.11 -5.65
C ARG A 214 -24.59 15.56 -6.98
N ALA A 215 -23.39 14.99 -7.01
CA ALA A 215 -22.80 14.45 -8.23
C ALA A 215 -23.60 13.25 -8.77
N ASN A 216 -24.05 12.37 -7.87
CA ASN A 216 -24.75 11.15 -8.25
C ASN A 216 -26.28 11.25 -8.25
N GLY A 217 -26.83 12.44 -7.96
CA GLY A 217 -28.29 12.67 -8.02
C GLY A 217 -29.09 11.84 -6.99
N THR A 218 -28.44 11.29 -5.97
CA THR A 218 -29.02 10.34 -5.00
C THR A 218 -29.85 11.01 -3.90
N SER A 219 -30.29 12.26 -4.10
CA SER A 219 -31.14 12.98 -3.15
C SER A 219 -32.56 13.14 -3.68
N ARG A 220 -33.57 12.69 -2.92
CA ARG A 220 -34.98 12.92 -3.21
C ARG A 220 -35.62 13.82 -2.16
N VAL A 221 -36.51 14.71 -2.57
CA VAL A 221 -37.31 15.52 -1.63
C VAL A 221 -38.49 14.68 -1.17
N VAL A 222 -38.61 14.44 0.14
CA VAL A 222 -39.69 13.62 0.73
C VAL A 222 -40.80 14.44 1.37
N SER A 223 -40.50 15.68 1.75
CA SER A 223 -41.53 16.64 2.15
C SER A 223 -41.13 18.05 1.73
N ARG A 224 -42.15 18.86 1.45
CA ARG A 224 -42.01 20.27 1.11
C ARG A 224 -43.16 21.02 1.76
N GLU A 225 -42.84 21.91 2.68
CA GLU A 225 -43.81 22.76 3.36
C GLU A 225 -43.46 24.22 3.09
N GLN A 226 -44.47 25.05 2.85
CA GLN A 226 -44.28 26.48 2.71
C GLN A 226 -44.90 27.16 3.93
N ASN A 227 -44.10 27.91 4.67
CA ASN A 227 -44.60 28.59 5.87
C ASN A 227 -45.45 29.82 5.50
N ALA A 228 -46.13 30.40 6.49
CA ALA A 228 -46.98 31.58 6.31
C ALA A 228 -46.24 32.82 5.75
N ASN A 229 -44.90 32.84 5.84
CA ASN A 229 -44.03 33.89 5.32
C ASN A 229 -43.53 33.58 3.89
N GLY A 230 -44.03 32.52 3.25
CA GLY A 230 -43.66 32.11 1.90
C GLY A 230 -42.34 31.34 1.79
N VAL A 231 -41.65 31.05 2.90
CA VAL A 231 -40.40 30.29 2.90
C VAL A 231 -40.69 28.80 2.76
N THR A 232 -40.09 28.18 1.74
CA THR A 232 -40.21 26.75 1.50
C THR A 232 -39.16 25.97 2.31
N HIS A 233 -39.61 25.16 3.25
CA HIS A 233 -38.82 24.13 3.91
C HIS A 233 -38.95 22.82 3.14
N SER A 234 -37.84 22.12 2.92
CA SER A 234 -37.87 20.80 2.28
C SER A 234 -36.99 19.82 3.03
N VAL A 235 -37.51 18.62 3.27
CA VAL A 235 -36.74 17.50 3.81
C VAL A 235 -36.25 16.66 2.64
N ARG A 236 -34.94 16.41 2.61
CA ARG A 236 -34.30 15.54 1.61
C ARG A 236 -33.93 14.22 2.25
N GLN A 237 -34.29 13.14 1.58
CA GLN A 237 -33.77 11.81 1.83
C GLN A 237 -32.63 11.53 0.86
N PHE A 238 -31.54 11.01 1.38
CA PHE A 238 -30.34 10.67 0.62
C PHE A 238 -30.25 9.15 0.51
N SER A 239 -30.02 8.62 -0.70
CA SER A 239 -29.65 7.22 -0.93
C SER A 239 -28.14 7.09 -1.03
N SER A 240 -27.61 5.90 -0.76
CA SER A 240 -26.20 5.59 -0.97
C SER A 240 -25.80 5.80 -2.43
N TRP A 241 -24.53 6.15 -2.66
CA TRP A 241 -23.93 6.19 -3.98
C TRP A 241 -22.95 5.03 -4.17
N GLY A 242 -22.56 4.72 -5.41
CA GLY A 242 -21.69 3.57 -5.66
C GLY A 242 -22.36 2.26 -5.25
N GLY A 243 -23.65 2.14 -5.58
CA GLY A 243 -24.47 0.96 -5.41
C GLY A 243 -25.63 1.11 -6.39
N ASP A 244 -26.13 0.00 -6.92
CA ASP A 244 -27.28 0.08 -7.80
C ASP A 244 -28.45 0.71 -7.04
N SER A 245 -28.83 1.91 -7.45
CA SER A 245 -30.16 2.46 -7.22
C SER A 245 -31.15 1.69 -8.11
N SER A 246 -31.21 0.38 -7.95
CA SER A 246 -32.37 -0.41 -8.36
C SER A 246 -33.39 -0.26 -7.24
N ALA A 247 -34.45 0.46 -7.59
CA ALA A 247 -35.56 0.93 -6.77
C ALA A 247 -36.29 -0.17 -5.98
#